data_AF-G5RQT3-F1
#
_entry.id   AF-G5RQT3-F1
#
_cell.length_a   1.000
_cell.length_b   1.000
_cell.length_c   1.000
_cell.angle_alpha   90.00
_cell.angle_beta   90.00
_cell.angle_gamma   90.00
#
_symmetry.space_group_name_H-M   'P 1'
#
loop_
_entity.id
_entity.type
_entity.pdbx_description
1 polymer ?
#
loop_
_entity_poly.entity_id
_entity_poly.type
_entity_poly.pdbx_seq_one_letter_code
_entity_poly.pdbx_strand_id
1 'polypeptide(L)' 'MHHLILTLTLKDGEVLQAKANDLILRKNVEYLLAEISGESCELRLDKIASFSHPEIGTVVVSES' A
#
# COMPACT_ATOMS: atom_id res chain seq x y z
N MET A 1 -16.18 -4.26 -10.77
CA MET A 1 -14.72 -4.36 -10.51
C MET A 1 -14.36 -3.18 -9.63
N HIS A 2 -14.09 -3.41 -8.34
CA HIS A 2 -13.79 -2.33 -7.40
C HIS A 2 -12.30 -2.00 -7.53
N HIS A 3 -11.99 -0.89 -8.21
CA HIS A 3 -10.63 -0.37 -8.26
C HIS A 3 -10.41 0.41 -6.96
N LEU A 4 -9.86 -0.26 -5.94
CA LEU A 4 -9.65 0.35 -4.63
C LEU A 4 -8.40 1.22 -4.69
N ILE A 5 -8.60 2.53 -4.83
CA ILE A 5 -7.50 3.49 -4.73
C ILE A 5 -7.11 3.61 -3.26
N LEU A 6 -5.84 3.36 -2.98
CA LEU A 6 -5.25 3.53 -1.66
C LEU A 6 -4.37 4.78 -1.66
N THR A 7 -4.46 5.52 -0.56
CA THR A 7 -3.50 6.57 -0.24
C THR A 7 -2.43 5.95 0.65
N LEU A 8 -1.21 5.89 0.15
CA LEU A 8 -0.04 5.32 0.82
C LEU A 8 0.81 6.46 1.35
N THR A 9 1.06 6.46 2.65
CA THR A 9 1.99 7.37 3.31
C THR A 9 3.26 6.61 3.62
N LEU A 10 4.37 7.01 3.01
CA LEU A 10 5.70 6.48 3.30
C LEU A 10 6.22 6.98 4.65
N LYS A 11 7.17 6.25 5.23
CA LYS A 11 7.84 6.66 6.47
C LYS A 11 8.60 7.99 6.34
N ASP A 12 8.94 8.40 5.13
CA ASP A 12 9.55 9.70 4.83
C ASP A 12 8.54 10.87 4.91
N GLY A 13 7.24 10.57 5.03
CA GLY A 13 6.16 11.56 5.00
C GLY A 13 5.59 11.81 3.60
N GLU A 14 6.18 11.22 2.57
CA GLU A 14 5.66 11.26 1.20
C GLU A 14 4.34 10.50 1.10
N VAL A 15 3.36 11.08 0.39
CA VAL A 15 2.05 10.47 0.20
C VAL A 15 1.82 10.24 -1.29
N LEU A 16 1.53 9.00 -1.66
CA LEU A 16 1.26 8.59 -3.04
C LEU A 16 -0.05 7.84 -3.15
N GLN A 17 -0.78 8.07 -4.24
CA GLN A 17 -1.99 7.30 -4.56
C GLN A 17 -1.64 6.17 -5.51
N ALA A 18 -2.02 4.96 -5.16
CA ALA A 18 -1.89 3.80 -6.02
C ALA A 18 -3.15 2.94 -5.95
N LYS A 19 -3.47 2.24 -7.04
CA LYS A 19 -4.59 1.32 -7.06
C LYS A 19 -4.14 0.00 -6.46
N ALA A 20 -4.61 -0.35 -5.27
CA ALA A 20 -4.26 -1.64 -4.70
C ALA A 20 -5.00 -2.76 -5.41
N ASN A 21 -4.23 -3.80 -5.74
CA ASN A 21 -4.75 -5.04 -6.28
C ASN A 21 -4.76 -6.12 -5.20
N ASP A 22 -3.62 -6.35 -4.55
CA ASP A 22 -3.46 -7.45 -3.59
C ASP A 22 -2.35 -7.18 -2.57
N LEU A 23 -2.25 -7.99 -1.52
CA LEU A 23 -1.24 -7.87 -0.49
C LEU A 23 -0.61 -9.25 -0.26
N ILE A 24 0.70 -9.35 -0.49
CA ILE A 24 1.43 -10.60 -0.45
C ILE A 24 2.48 -10.59 0.68
N LEU A 25 2.60 -11.68 1.41
CA LEU A 25 3.65 -11.87 2.42
C LEU A 25 4.82 -12.65 1.80
N ARG A 26 6.00 -12.03 1.71
CA ARG A 26 7.22 -12.65 1.18
C ARG A 26 8.38 -12.46 2.15
N LYS A 27 8.99 -13.57 2.58
CA LYS A 27 10.14 -13.57 3.52
C LYS A 27 9.89 -12.76 4.81
N ASN A 28 8.69 -12.87 5.40
CA ASN A 28 8.24 -12.08 6.56
C ASN A 28 8.14 -10.57 6.30
N VAL A 29 8.13 -10.14 5.04
CA VAL A 29 7.88 -8.76 4.63
C VAL A 29 6.61 -8.75 3.79
N GLU A 30 5.67 -7.88 4.14
CA GLU A 30 4.46 -7.70 3.35
C GLU A 30 4.73 -6.73 2.19
N TYR A 31 4.18 -7.04 1.02
CA TYR A 31 4.25 -6.24 -0.19
C TYR A 31 2.83 -5.98 -0.67
N LEU A 32 2.50 -4.72 -0.89
CA LEU A 32 1.28 -4.32 -1.55
C LEU A 32 1.51 -4.33 -3.06
N LEU A 33 0.78 -5.18 -3.78
CA LEU A 33 0.67 -5.12 -5.23
C LEU A 33 -0.26 -3.97 -5.59
N ALA A 34 0.29 -2.89 -6.12
CA ALA A 34 -0.46 -1.72 -6.52
C ALA A 34 -0.16 -1.33 -7.97
N GLU A 35 -1.14 -0.83 -8.68
CA GLU A 35 -0.99 -0.35 -10.05
C GLU A 35 -0.84 1.17 -10.02
N ILE A 36 0.25 1.66 -10.60
CA ILE A 36 0.56 3.08 -10.74
C ILE A 36 0.65 3.36 -12.22
N SER A 37 -0.19 4.26 -12.73
CA SER A 37 -0.20 4.63 -14.16
C SER A 37 -0.38 3.44 -15.12
N GLY A 38 -1.06 2.37 -14.70
CA GLY A 38 -1.27 1.16 -15.50
C GLY A 38 -0.16 0.12 -15.40
N GLU A 39 0.89 0.38 -14.60
CA GLU A 39 1.96 -0.57 -14.33
C GLU A 39 1.83 -1.18 -12.93
N SER A 40 1.90 -2.52 -12.87
CA SER A 40 1.91 -3.26 -11.62
C SER A 40 3.24 -3.05 -10.88
N CYS A 41 3.18 -2.37 -9.74
CA CYS A 41 4.30 -2.08 -8.86
C CYS A 41 4.14 -2.83 -7.53
N GLU A 42 5.26 -3.33 -6.99
CA GLU A 42 5.29 -3.97 -5.68
C GLU A 42 5.82 -2.97 -4.64
N LEU A 43 4.95 -2.51 -3.75
CA LEU A 43 5.31 -1.56 -2.69
C LEU A 43 5.56 -2.30 -1.38
N ARG A 44 6.75 -2.11 -0.81
CA ARG A 44 7.13 -2.72 0.49
C ARG A 44 6.43 -2.03 1.65
N LEU A 45 5.70 -2.81 2.44
CA LEU A 45 5.02 -2.28 3.62
C LEU A 45 6.01 -1.81 4.70
N ASP A 46 7.23 -2.37 4.80
CA ASP A 46 8.25 -1.83 5.74
C ASP A 46 8.63 -0.37 5.46
N LYS A 47 8.45 0.12 4.23
CA LYS A 47 8.73 1.52 3.85
C LYS A 47 7.50 2.41 3.93
N ILE A 48 6.33 1.81 4.07
CA ILE A 48 5.05 2.50 4.21
C ILE A 48 4.80 2.71 5.71
N ALA A 49 4.45 3.93 6.11
CA ALA A 49 4.00 4.24 7.47
C ALA A 49 2.53 3.84 7.67
N SER A 50 1.68 4.15 6.68
CA SER A 50 0.28 3.76 6.70
C SER A 50 -0.30 3.77 5.30
N PHE A 51 -1.37 3.02 5.09
CA PHE A 51 -2.20 3.12 3.90
C PHE A 51 -3.65 3.27 4.29
N SER A 52 -4.37 4.12 3.57
CA SER A 52 -5.77 4.43 3.84
C SER A 52 -6.64 4.12 2.64
N HIS A 53 -7.77 3.47 2.90
CA HIS A 53 -8.81 3.20 1.93
C HIS A 53 -10.14 3.83 2.35
N PRO A 54 -10.85 4.55 1.45
CA PRO A 54 -12.14 5.16 1.76
C PRO A 54 -13.25 4.18 2.20
N GLU A 55 -13.26 2.92 1.73
CA GLU A 55 -14.29 1.93 2.12
C GLU A 55 -13.88 1.00 3.27
N ILE A 56 -12.58 0.74 3.45
CA ILE A 56 -12.05 -0.31 4.35
C ILE A 56 -11.46 0.32 5.63
N GLY A 57 -10.98 1.57 5.53
CA GLY A 57 -10.32 2.29 6.61
C GLY A 57 -8.80 2.41 6.44
N THR A 58 -8.15 2.91 7.48
CA THR A 58 -6.70 3.17 7.50
C THR A 58 -5.98 2.06 8.26
N VAL A 59 -4.98 1.45 7.62
CA VAL A 59 -4.09 0.45 8.21
C VAL A 59 -2.73 1.11 8.42
N VAL A 60 -2.29 1.12 9.67
CA VAL A 60 -0.96 1.64 10.05
C VAL A 60 0.02 0.48 10.10
N VAL A 61 1.14 0.62 9.41
CA VAL A 61 2.17 -0.41 9.35
C VAL A 61 3.25 -0.02 10.35
N SER A 62 3.19 -0.63 11.53
CA SER A 62 4.20 -0.45 12.56
C SER A 62 5.00 -1.74 12.71
N GLU A 63 6.32 -1.65 12.52
CA GLU A 63 7.23 -2.68 13.03
C GLU A 63 7.16 -2.63 14.56
N SER A 64 6.71 -3.71 15.19
CA SER A 64 6.72 -3.86 16.66
C SER A 64 8.08 -4.35 17.16
#